data_AF-A0A420IQ88-F1
#
_entry.id   AF-A0A420IQ88-F1
#
_cell.length_a   1.000
_cell.length_b   1.000
_cell.length_c   1.000
_cell.angle_alpha   90.00
_cell.angle_beta   90.00
_cell.angle_gamma   90.00
#
_symmetry.space_group_name_H-M   'P 1'
#
loop_
_entity.id
_entity.type
_entity.pdbx_description
1 polymer ?
#
loop_
_entity_poly.entity_id
_entity_poly.type
_entity_poly.pdbx_seq_one_letter_code
_entity_poly.pdbx_strand_id
1 'polypeptide(L)'
;MIQFQFFGGNHTVTQSSFEQPCTPISLVNASVKGFYSGFMPVSASKDNLPTYTVMVENMTPIWIYCAQGQHCQKGMNMVINENLKANASRSLENFSKLAAKSVTVQMKTEKDPTKLASPSKASPSSGIAQIISPSGTPSKPDSSKGKGDKDSKDDKDGKDSKDGNAPVATPADPPKPDNPVAASGVRVGTSSAISILVIFLYLVL
;
A
#
# COMPACT_ATOMS: atom_id res chain seq x y z
N MET A 1 2.21 10.37 -11.58
CA MET A 1 3.00 11.01 -10.50
C MET A 1 2.06 11.73 -9.57
N ILE A 2 2.42 11.90 -8.29
CA ILE A 2 1.67 12.73 -7.33
C ILE A 2 2.63 13.75 -6.73
N GLN A 3 2.22 15.02 -6.70
CA GLN A 3 2.96 16.09 -6.05
C GLN A 3 2.26 16.49 -4.75
N PHE A 4 3.03 16.50 -3.66
CA PHE A 4 2.65 17.03 -2.37
C PHE A 4 3.15 18.47 -2.27
N GLN A 5 2.27 19.39 -1.88
CA GLN A 5 2.62 20.79 -1.63
C GLN A 5 2.50 21.07 -0.13
N PHE A 6 3.57 21.59 0.46
CA PHE A 6 3.66 21.79 1.90
C PHE A 6 3.20 23.20 2.27
N PHE A 7 2.15 23.29 3.09
CA PHE A 7 1.68 24.55 3.68
C PHE A 7 2.22 24.71 5.12
N GLY A 8 1.87 25.83 5.75
CA GLY A 8 2.48 26.33 6.99
C GLY A 8 2.64 25.33 8.13
N GLY A 9 3.82 25.32 8.74
CA GLY A 9 4.22 24.38 9.79
C GLY A 9 5.54 23.68 9.45
N ASN A 10 5.65 22.41 9.80
CA ASN A 10 6.73 21.53 9.37
C ASN A 10 6.17 20.11 9.23
N HIS A 11 6.34 19.51 8.06
CA HIS A 11 5.67 18.24 7.72
C HIS A 11 6.58 17.34 6.89
N THR A 12 6.19 16.06 6.76
CA THR A 12 6.87 15.08 5.91
C THR A 12 5.85 14.28 5.11
N VAL A 13 6.32 13.70 4.01
CA VAL A 13 5.68 12.60 3.28
C VAL A 13 6.58 11.39 3.46
N THR A 14 6.18 10.46 4.32
CA THR A 14 6.95 9.25 4.66
C THR A 14 6.09 8.01 4.39
N GLN A 15 6.59 7.06 3.60
CA GLN A 15 5.90 5.79 3.38
C GLN A 15 6.01 4.88 4.61
N SER A 16 4.93 4.17 4.95
CA SER A 16 4.88 3.11 5.96
C SER A 16 4.27 1.82 5.39
N SER A 17 4.25 0.74 6.18
CA SER A 17 3.27 -0.34 5.99
C SER A 17 1.88 0.10 6.50
N PHE A 18 0.86 -0.73 6.34
CA PHE A 18 -0.45 -0.52 6.97
C PHE A 18 -0.44 -0.95 8.44
N GLU A 19 0.30 -2.02 8.71
CA GLU A 19 0.43 -2.72 9.99
C GLU A 19 1.18 -1.90 11.04
N GLN A 20 2.16 -1.12 10.60
CA GLN A 20 3.01 -0.27 11.45
C GLN A 20 2.98 1.17 10.92
N PRO A 21 1.85 1.89 11.10
CA PRO A 21 1.78 3.32 10.81
C PRO A 21 2.77 4.09 11.68
N CYS A 22 3.02 5.33 11.28
CA CYS A 22 3.97 6.23 11.93
C CYS A 22 5.44 5.75 11.93
N THR A 23 5.75 4.66 11.20
CA THR A 23 7.09 4.06 11.08
C THR A 23 7.52 3.99 9.60
N PRO A 24 8.77 4.34 9.24
CA PRO A 24 9.23 4.27 7.85
C PRO A 24 9.20 2.84 7.32
N ILE A 25 8.72 2.64 6.09
CA ILE A 25 8.57 1.29 5.50
C ILE A 25 9.88 0.51 5.44
N SER A 26 11.01 1.20 5.27
CA SER A 26 12.36 0.61 5.26
C SER A 26 12.82 0.03 6.60
N LEU A 27 12.21 0.44 7.73
CA LEU A 27 12.51 -0.12 9.05
C LEU A 27 11.64 -1.33 9.40
N VAL A 28 10.57 -1.59 8.63
CA VAL A 28 9.66 -2.73 8.83
C VAL A 28 9.77 -3.77 7.70
N ASN A 29 10.30 -3.38 6.54
CA ASN A 29 10.63 -4.26 5.42
C ASN A 29 11.91 -3.76 4.73
N ALA A 30 13.05 -4.37 5.06
CA ALA A 30 14.36 -3.98 4.53
C ALA A 30 14.48 -4.10 2.99
N SER A 31 13.64 -4.91 2.35
CA SER A 31 13.58 -5.03 0.88
C SER A 31 12.85 -3.87 0.21
N VAL A 32 12.19 -2.98 0.97
CA VAL A 32 11.44 -1.84 0.44
C VAL A 32 12.08 -0.53 0.94
N LYS A 33 12.91 0.08 0.07
CA LYS A 33 13.55 1.39 0.33
C LYS A 33 12.53 2.48 0.73
N GLY A 34 11.36 2.46 0.09
CA GLY A 34 10.31 3.45 0.27
C GLY A 34 10.69 4.88 -0.10
N PHE A 35 9.89 5.83 0.35
CA PHE A 35 10.16 7.27 0.22
C PHE A 35 10.02 8.03 1.53
N TYR A 36 10.81 9.10 1.63
CA TYR A 36 10.80 10.08 2.71
C TYR A 36 11.19 11.43 2.11
N SER A 37 10.36 12.46 2.31
CA SER A 37 10.61 13.81 1.78
C SER A 37 11.72 14.58 2.50
N GLY A 38 12.14 14.14 3.69
CA GLY A 38 12.72 15.06 4.67
C GLY A 38 11.64 15.91 5.35
N PHE A 39 12.07 16.76 6.29
CA PHE A 39 11.23 17.77 6.91
C PHE A 39 11.16 19.02 6.03
N MET A 40 9.93 19.46 5.72
CA MET A 40 9.63 20.61 4.89
C MET A 40 9.02 21.73 5.75
N PRO A 41 9.85 22.63 6.34
CA PRO A 41 9.37 23.74 7.14
C PRO A 41 8.88 24.91 6.28
N VAL A 42 7.72 25.47 6.63
CA VAL A 42 7.03 26.51 5.86
C VAL A 42 6.50 27.57 6.82
N SER A 43 6.98 28.81 6.69
CA SER A 43 6.42 29.96 7.39
C SER A 43 5.08 30.37 6.78
N ALA A 44 4.14 30.88 7.60
CA ALA A 44 2.74 31.13 7.21
C ALA A 44 2.53 32.04 5.98
N SER A 45 3.49 32.89 5.64
CA SER A 45 3.45 33.85 4.52
C SER A 45 4.43 33.47 3.41
N LYS A 46 4.32 32.25 2.86
CA LYS A 46 5.16 31.75 1.76
C LYS A 46 4.34 31.58 0.48
N ASP A 47 4.62 32.40 -0.53
CA ASP A 47 4.01 32.25 -1.85
C ASP A 47 4.58 31.05 -2.62
N ASN A 48 5.88 30.80 -2.48
CA ASN A 48 6.56 29.63 -3.01
C ASN A 48 6.64 28.53 -1.95
N LEU A 49 5.80 27.51 -2.13
CA LEU A 49 5.69 26.35 -1.24
C LEU A 49 6.69 25.25 -1.63
N PRO A 50 7.36 24.58 -0.67
CA PRO A 50 8.11 23.37 -0.96
C PRO A 50 7.21 22.30 -1.56
N THR A 51 7.76 21.46 -2.45
CA THR A 51 7.03 20.32 -3.02
C THR A 51 7.85 19.04 -2.95
N TYR A 52 7.17 17.90 -2.90
CA TYR A 52 7.79 16.58 -3.03
C TYR A 52 6.98 15.74 -4.01
N THR A 53 7.65 15.06 -4.94
CA THR A 53 7.01 14.27 -6.00
C THR A 53 7.26 12.80 -5.77
N VAL A 54 6.18 12.02 -5.74
CA VAL A 54 6.21 10.55 -5.66
C VAL A 54 5.79 9.96 -7.02
N MET A 55 6.59 9.03 -7.52
CA MET A 55 6.21 8.18 -8.64
C MET A 55 5.36 7.02 -8.12
N VAL A 56 4.26 6.75 -8.83
CA VAL A 56 3.31 5.68 -8.52
C VAL A 56 3.25 4.81 -9.76
N GLU A 57 3.89 3.65 -9.68
CA GLU A 57 4.20 2.80 -10.83
C GLU A 57 3.12 1.74 -11.10
N ASN A 58 2.25 1.48 -10.11
CA ASN A 58 1.22 0.45 -10.17
C ASN A 58 0.09 0.75 -9.16
N MET A 59 -0.98 -0.07 -9.18
CA MET A 59 -2.18 0.08 -8.33
C MET A 59 -2.07 -0.59 -6.94
N THR A 60 -0.85 -0.84 -6.44
CA THR A 60 -0.66 -1.34 -5.05
C THR A 60 -0.96 -0.21 -4.05
N PRO A 61 -1.68 -0.48 -2.94
CA PRO A 61 -1.95 0.54 -1.92
C PRO A 61 -0.66 1.07 -1.26
N ILE A 62 -0.45 2.39 -1.29
CA ILE A 62 0.69 3.07 -0.68
C ILE A 62 0.21 3.84 0.55
N TRP A 63 0.73 3.47 1.73
CA TRP A 63 0.40 4.06 3.03
C TRP A 63 1.44 5.11 3.42
N ILE A 64 0.98 6.29 3.86
CA ILE A 64 1.84 7.46 4.09
C ILE A 64 1.46 8.14 5.41
N TYR A 65 2.46 8.66 6.12
CA TYR A 65 2.28 9.49 7.31
C TYR A 65 3.22 10.71 7.32
N CYS A 66 2.85 11.70 8.14
CA CYS A 66 3.72 12.81 8.53
C CYS A 66 4.46 12.51 9.84
N ALA A 67 5.79 12.58 9.81
CA ALA A 67 6.67 12.22 10.92
C ALA A 67 6.92 13.36 11.93
N GLN A 68 6.26 14.51 11.78
CA GLN A 68 6.36 15.62 12.74
C GLN A 68 5.60 15.27 14.03
N GLY A 69 6.33 14.98 15.12
CA GLY A 69 5.77 14.79 16.46
C GLY A 69 4.56 13.85 16.48
N GLN A 70 3.39 14.38 16.87
CA GLN A 70 2.12 13.63 16.95
C GLN A 70 1.22 13.74 15.70
N HIS A 71 1.72 14.25 14.56
CA HIS A 71 0.88 14.52 13.39
C HIS A 71 0.26 13.23 12.81
N CYS A 72 1.01 12.13 12.75
CA CYS A 72 0.52 10.83 12.31
C CYS A 72 -0.68 10.32 13.15
N GLN A 73 -0.52 10.36 14.48
CA GLN A 73 -1.51 9.94 15.48
C GLN A 73 -2.79 10.78 15.40
N LYS A 74 -2.62 12.08 15.12
CA LYS A 74 -3.72 13.06 15.01
C LYS A 74 -4.38 13.07 13.63
N GLY A 75 -4.11 12.09 12.77
CA GLY A 75 -4.82 11.95 11.48
C GLY A 75 -4.12 12.58 10.27
N MET A 76 -2.87 13.04 10.39
CA MET A 76 -2.04 13.42 9.24
C MET A 76 -1.35 12.19 8.64
N ASN A 77 -2.21 11.31 8.13
CA ASN A 77 -1.87 10.07 7.45
C ASN A 77 -2.84 9.88 6.27
N MET A 78 -2.46 9.07 5.28
CA MET A 78 -3.18 8.98 4.01
C MET A 78 -2.85 7.69 3.24
N VAL A 79 -3.61 7.42 2.18
CA VAL A 79 -3.43 6.29 1.27
C VAL A 79 -3.57 6.71 -0.19
N ILE A 80 -2.73 6.14 -1.06
CA ILE A 80 -2.88 6.14 -2.52
C ILE A 80 -3.26 4.73 -2.94
N ASN A 81 -4.14 4.58 -3.94
CA ASN A 81 -4.58 3.29 -4.50
C ASN A 81 -5.20 2.35 -3.45
N GLU A 82 -6.02 2.88 -2.53
CA GLU A 82 -6.79 2.07 -1.58
C GLU A 82 -7.67 1.05 -2.33
N ASN A 83 -7.58 -0.23 -1.96
CA ASN A 83 -8.30 -1.31 -2.64
C ASN A 83 -9.16 -2.10 -1.65
N LEU A 84 -10.28 -1.49 -1.25
CA LEU A 84 -11.27 -2.10 -0.35
C LEU A 84 -11.96 -3.34 -0.95
N LYS A 85 -11.96 -3.50 -2.29
CA LYS A 85 -12.46 -4.71 -2.95
C LYS A 85 -11.54 -5.92 -2.69
N ALA A 86 -10.23 -5.72 -2.74
CA ALA A 86 -9.25 -6.76 -2.45
C ALA A 86 -9.06 -7.00 -0.94
N ASN A 87 -9.15 -5.95 -0.11
CA ASN A 87 -9.13 -6.10 1.34
C ASN A 87 -9.82 -4.93 2.06
N ALA A 88 -11.10 -5.10 2.41
CA ALA A 88 -11.89 -4.10 3.11
C ALA A 88 -11.38 -3.74 4.52
N SER A 89 -10.54 -4.57 5.15
CA SER A 89 -9.95 -4.23 6.46
C SER A 89 -8.80 -3.23 6.32
N ARG A 90 -8.13 -3.17 5.16
CA ARG A 90 -7.05 -2.23 4.84
C ARG A 90 -7.62 -0.90 4.32
N SER A 91 -8.38 -0.22 5.18
CA SER A 91 -8.97 1.09 4.90
C SER A 91 -8.26 2.22 5.65
N LEU A 92 -8.33 3.45 5.14
CA LEU A 92 -7.78 4.65 5.75
C LEU A 92 -8.32 4.91 7.17
N GLU A 93 -9.57 4.56 7.44
CA GLU A 93 -10.19 4.66 8.76
C GLU A 93 -9.52 3.69 9.74
N ASN A 94 -9.19 2.47 9.30
CA ASN A 94 -8.50 1.49 10.13
C ASN A 94 -7.01 1.82 10.28
N PHE A 95 -6.36 2.31 9.21
CA PHE A 95 -5.01 2.86 9.25
C PHE A 95 -4.91 4.03 10.25
N SER A 96 -5.90 4.93 10.25
CA SER A 96 -6.00 6.03 11.22
C SER A 96 -6.19 5.54 12.66
N LYS A 97 -7.03 4.52 12.88
CA LYS A 97 -7.22 3.90 14.22
C LYS A 97 -5.97 3.20 14.74
N LEU A 98 -5.14 2.65 13.86
CA LEU A 98 -3.82 2.11 14.20
C LEU A 98 -2.84 3.24 14.49
N ALA A 99 -2.74 4.23 13.59
CA ALA A 99 -1.86 5.40 13.72
C ALA A 99 -2.08 6.16 15.03
N ALA A 100 -3.33 6.38 15.44
CA ALA A 100 -3.69 7.01 16.71
C ALA A 100 -3.16 6.29 17.97
N LYS A 101 -2.73 5.03 17.84
CA LYS A 101 -2.16 4.20 18.93
C LYS A 101 -0.65 3.95 18.77
N SER A 102 -0.04 4.40 17.68
CA SER A 102 1.37 4.17 17.36
C SER A 102 2.28 5.29 17.85
N VAL A 103 3.58 5.01 17.97
CA VAL A 103 4.62 6.02 18.25
C VAL A 103 5.27 6.44 16.92
N THR A 104 5.56 7.73 16.76
CA THR A 104 6.20 8.24 15.54
C THR A 104 7.69 7.92 15.54
N VAL A 105 8.13 7.11 14.58
CA VAL A 105 9.55 6.93 14.27
C VAL A 105 9.93 7.91 13.16
N GLN A 106 10.97 8.68 13.42
CA GLN A 106 11.55 9.62 12.45
C GLN A 106 12.77 8.99 11.78
N MET A 107 12.88 9.15 10.45
CA MET A 107 14.13 8.94 9.74
C MET A 107 15.17 9.94 10.26
N LYS A 108 16.38 9.47 10.58
CA LYS A 108 17.53 10.36 10.80
C LYS A 108 17.97 10.91 9.46
N THR A 109 17.65 12.17 9.17
CA THR A 109 18.11 12.86 7.95
C THR A 109 19.64 12.98 8.00
N GLU A 110 20.35 12.38 7.04
CA GLU A 110 21.78 12.67 6.84
C GLU A 110 21.96 14.13 6.42
N LYS A 111 23.08 14.73 6.81
CA LYS A 111 23.22 16.19 6.99
C LYS A 111 23.54 16.95 5.69
N ASP A 112 22.92 16.58 4.57
CA ASP A 112 23.02 17.30 3.29
C ASP A 112 21.72 17.18 2.45
N PRO A 113 20.95 18.26 2.28
CA PRO A 113 19.76 18.27 1.42
C PRO A 113 20.08 18.35 -0.09
N THR A 114 21.35 18.53 -0.48
CA THR A 114 21.75 18.97 -1.83
C THR A 114 21.96 17.80 -2.81
N LYS A 115 21.89 16.54 -2.35
CA LYS A 115 22.29 15.35 -3.14
C LYS A 115 21.14 14.37 -3.45
N LEU A 116 19.98 14.87 -3.85
CA LEU A 116 18.98 14.03 -4.54
C LEU A 116 19.34 13.91 -6.03
N ALA A 117 19.70 12.69 -6.46
CA ALA A 117 20.37 12.48 -7.74
C ALA A 117 19.46 12.60 -8.97
N SER A 118 19.94 13.28 -10.01
CA SER A 118 19.41 13.14 -11.37
C SER A 118 19.67 11.72 -11.91
N PRO A 119 18.75 11.15 -12.72
CA PRO A 119 18.89 9.80 -13.27
C PRO A 119 19.86 9.76 -14.46
N SER A 120 21.14 9.53 -14.20
CA SER A 120 22.11 9.20 -15.26
C SER A 120 21.88 7.78 -15.78
N LYS A 121 21.80 7.63 -17.12
CA LYS A 121 21.67 6.32 -17.80
C LYS A 121 22.88 5.42 -17.55
N ALA A 122 22.62 4.14 -17.30
CA ALA A 122 23.47 3.04 -17.79
C ALA A 122 22.95 2.63 -19.20
N SER A 123 23.68 1.93 -20.07
CA SER A 123 25.00 1.26 -20.03
C SER A 123 25.62 1.34 -21.46
N PRO A 124 26.84 0.81 -21.80
CA PRO A 124 27.06 -0.64 -21.89
C PRO A 124 28.46 -1.19 -21.49
N SER A 125 28.43 -2.41 -20.92
CA SER A 125 29.36 -3.56 -21.01
C SER A 125 30.76 -3.44 -21.66
N SER A 126 31.77 -4.08 -21.02
CA SER A 126 32.81 -4.90 -21.71
C SER A 126 33.60 -5.82 -20.77
N GLY A 127 33.57 -7.14 -21.01
CA GLY A 127 34.56 -8.13 -20.53
C GLY A 127 34.56 -8.48 -19.02
N ILE A 128 35.08 -9.64 -18.57
CA ILE A 128 35.52 -10.88 -19.25
C ILE A 128 35.17 -12.10 -18.37
N ALA A 129 35.20 -13.32 -18.93
CA ALA A 129 34.78 -14.55 -18.25
C ALA A 129 35.86 -15.22 -17.40
N GLN A 130 35.44 -16.08 -16.47
CA GLN A 130 36.22 -17.27 -16.10
C GLN A 130 35.30 -18.47 -15.83
N ILE A 131 35.83 -19.69 -16.02
CA ILE A 131 35.07 -20.93 -16.18
C ILE A 131 35.48 -21.92 -15.08
N ILE A 132 34.52 -22.50 -14.34
CA ILE A 132 34.71 -23.76 -13.62
C ILE A 132 33.40 -24.54 -13.44
N SER A 133 33.44 -25.84 -13.78
CA SER A 133 32.47 -26.92 -13.51
C SER A 133 33.27 -28.22 -13.61
N PRO A 134 33.03 -29.26 -12.77
CA PRO A 134 31.97 -30.25 -13.00
C PRO A 134 31.08 -30.53 -11.76
N SER A 135 29.76 -30.67 -11.89
CA SER A 135 28.99 -31.93 -12.12
C SER A 135 28.60 -32.71 -10.84
N GLY A 136 27.30 -33.02 -10.68
CA GLY A 136 26.79 -33.83 -9.57
C GLY A 136 25.25 -34.01 -9.56
N THR A 137 24.77 -35.14 -10.09
CA THR A 137 23.38 -35.67 -10.05
C THR A 137 23.47 -37.21 -10.17
N PRO A 138 22.46 -38.03 -9.84
CA PRO A 138 21.02 -37.78 -9.58
C PRO A 138 20.64 -38.09 -8.08
N SER A 139 19.40 -38.24 -7.58
CA SER A 139 18.20 -38.95 -8.06
C SER A 139 16.89 -38.62 -7.29
N LYS A 140 15.75 -39.08 -7.85
CA LYS A 140 14.39 -39.19 -7.28
C LYS A 140 13.91 -40.64 -7.59
N PRO A 141 13.27 -41.42 -6.68
CA PRO A 141 11.85 -41.28 -6.27
C PRO A 141 11.64 -41.56 -4.74
N ASP A 142 10.45 -41.76 -4.15
CA ASP A 142 9.10 -42.04 -4.69
C ASP A 142 7.95 -41.52 -3.78
N SER A 143 6.76 -42.12 -3.91
CA SER A 143 5.42 -41.63 -3.55
C SER A 143 4.67 -42.65 -2.69
N SER A 144 3.77 -42.22 -1.80
CA SER A 144 2.48 -42.86 -1.42
C SER A 144 1.90 -42.18 -0.16
N LYS A 145 0.59 -42.01 0.11
CA LYS A 145 -0.71 -42.54 -0.38
C LYS A 145 -1.37 -43.58 0.55
N GLY A 146 -2.57 -43.22 1.05
CA GLY A 146 -3.50 -44.00 1.89
C GLY A 146 -4.26 -43.01 2.78
N LYS A 147 -5.59 -42.83 2.78
CA LYS A 147 -6.78 -43.57 2.32
C LYS A 147 -7.21 -44.77 3.20
N GLY A 148 -8.51 -44.80 3.51
CA GLY A 148 -9.20 -45.66 4.50
C GLY A 148 -9.99 -44.74 5.44
N ASP A 149 -11.20 -44.26 5.13
CA ASP A 149 -12.48 -44.92 4.77
C ASP A 149 -13.14 -45.68 5.95
N LYS A 150 -14.49 -45.61 6.02
CA LYS A 150 -15.45 -46.42 6.83
C LYS A 150 -15.66 -46.03 8.30
N ASP A 151 -16.82 -46.25 8.92
CA ASP A 151 -18.22 -46.46 8.46
C ASP A 151 -19.18 -46.33 9.69
N SER A 152 -20.51 -46.35 9.45
CA SER A 152 -21.62 -46.50 10.44
C SER A 152 -21.98 -45.23 11.25
N LYS A 153 -23.25 -44.77 11.33
CA LYS A 153 -24.56 -45.39 11.66
C LYS A 153 -24.78 -45.56 13.18
N ASP A 154 -25.92 -45.22 13.78
CA ASP A 154 -27.10 -44.39 13.37
C ASP A 154 -27.40 -43.44 14.57
N ASP A 155 -28.57 -43.04 15.10
CA ASP A 155 -30.02 -43.28 14.85
C ASP A 155 -30.89 -42.23 15.63
N LYS A 156 -31.99 -41.74 15.02
CA LYS A 156 -33.16 -41.02 15.65
C LYS A 156 -32.90 -39.69 16.43
N ASP A 157 -33.89 -38.84 16.74
CA ASP A 157 -35.37 -38.89 16.61
C ASP A 157 -36.00 -37.51 16.23
N GLY A 158 -37.34 -37.37 16.22
CA GLY A 158 -38.11 -36.17 15.81
C GLY A 158 -37.96 -34.88 16.68
N LYS A 159 -38.69 -33.76 16.42
CA LYS A 159 -40.06 -33.65 15.86
C LYS A 159 -40.45 -32.21 15.37
N ASP A 160 -41.50 -32.15 14.53
CA ASP A 160 -42.50 -31.07 14.31
C ASP A 160 -42.10 -29.56 14.24
N SER A 161 -42.19 -28.94 13.05
CA SER A 161 -43.33 -28.06 12.67
C SER A 161 -43.09 -27.15 11.45
N LYS A 162 -44.08 -27.13 10.54
CA LYS A 162 -44.80 -25.97 9.93
C LYS A 162 -44.13 -24.59 9.79
N ASP A 163 -44.39 -23.79 8.75
CA ASP A 163 -45.34 -23.86 7.62
C ASP A 163 -44.66 -23.40 6.31
N GLY A 164 -45.28 -23.67 5.15
CA GLY A 164 -44.76 -23.25 3.85
C GLY A 164 -45.51 -22.05 3.24
N ASN A 165 -44.75 -21.09 2.69
CA ASN A 165 -45.17 -20.36 1.49
C ASN A 165 -43.92 -19.87 0.72
N ALA A 166 -43.97 -19.87 -0.62
CA ALA A 166 -42.83 -19.52 -1.47
C ALA A 166 -43.03 -18.15 -2.15
N PRO A 167 -42.10 -17.20 -2.02
CA PRO A 167 -42.08 -16.01 -2.87
C PRO A 167 -41.55 -16.35 -4.27
N VAL A 168 -42.16 -15.73 -5.29
CA VAL A 168 -41.82 -15.95 -6.71
C VAL A 168 -40.42 -15.44 -7.04
N ALA A 169 -39.67 -16.21 -7.83
CA ALA A 169 -38.38 -15.79 -8.37
C ALA A 169 -38.57 -14.77 -9.50
N THR A 170 -38.05 -13.55 -9.33
CA THR A 170 -37.91 -12.56 -10.40
C THR A 170 -36.68 -12.88 -11.28
N PRO A 171 -36.69 -12.52 -12.59
CA PRO A 171 -35.54 -12.71 -13.46
C PRO A 171 -34.32 -11.91 -12.99
N ALA A 172 -33.12 -12.46 -13.19
CA ALA A 172 -31.87 -11.73 -12.98
C ALA A 172 -31.54 -10.82 -14.17
N ASP A 173 -31.18 -9.58 -13.90
CA ASP A 173 -30.66 -8.65 -14.92
C ASP A 173 -29.32 -9.16 -15.52
N PRO A 174 -29.06 -8.89 -16.81
CA PRO A 174 -27.80 -9.25 -17.44
C PRO A 174 -26.63 -8.44 -16.87
N PRO A 175 -25.41 -9.03 -16.78
CA PRO A 175 -24.25 -8.33 -16.26
C PRO A 175 -23.88 -7.13 -17.14
N LYS A 176 -23.89 -5.93 -16.54
CA LYS A 176 -23.44 -4.70 -17.20
C LYS A 176 -21.91 -4.77 -17.44
N PRO A 177 -21.37 -4.30 -18.59
CA PRO A 177 -19.95 -4.40 -18.89
C PRO A 177 -19.04 -3.75 -17.84
N ASP A 178 -17.86 -4.33 -17.65
CA ASP A 178 -16.86 -3.82 -16.72
C ASP A 178 -16.47 -2.37 -17.04
N ASN A 179 -16.57 -1.51 -16.03
CA ASN A 179 -16.17 -0.11 -16.12
C ASN A 179 -14.62 -0.03 -16.16
N PRO A 180 -14.02 0.91 -16.90
CA PRO A 180 -12.57 0.92 -17.15
C PRO A 180 -11.73 1.09 -15.87
N VAL A 181 -10.46 0.67 -15.96
CA VAL A 181 -9.49 0.62 -14.85
C VAL A 181 -9.54 1.91 -14.02
N ALA A 182 -9.85 1.76 -12.73
CA ALA A 182 -10.05 2.89 -11.83
C ALA A 182 -8.78 3.76 -11.73
N ALA A 183 -8.95 5.07 -11.91
CA ALA A 183 -7.88 6.04 -11.74
C ALA A 183 -7.30 5.98 -10.30
N SER A 184 -6.01 6.33 -10.16
CA SER A 184 -5.29 6.28 -8.88
C SER A 184 -5.89 7.21 -7.82
N GLY A 185 -6.82 6.67 -7.03
CA GLY A 185 -7.49 7.39 -5.95
C GLY A 185 -6.54 7.72 -4.80
N VAL A 186 -6.65 8.94 -4.28
CA VAL A 186 -5.89 9.41 -3.12
C VAL A 186 -6.88 9.81 -2.03
N ARG A 187 -6.74 9.24 -0.83
CA ARG A 187 -7.58 9.54 0.34
C ARG A 187 -6.72 10.02 1.49
N VAL A 188 -7.16 11.07 2.18
CA VAL A 188 -6.38 11.78 3.20
C VAL A 188 -7.17 11.83 4.51
N GLY A 189 -6.48 11.63 5.64
CA GLY A 189 -7.08 11.72 6.98
C GLY A 189 -7.56 13.13 7.32
N THR A 190 -8.51 13.22 8.24
CA THR A 190 -9.32 14.41 8.56
C THR A 190 -8.56 15.57 9.23
N SER A 191 -7.23 15.54 9.27
CA SER A 191 -6.39 16.57 9.91
C SER A 191 -5.08 16.82 9.15
N SER A 192 -5.15 16.73 7.81
CA SER A 192 -4.03 17.09 6.93
C SER A 192 -3.96 18.60 6.69
N ALA A 193 -2.75 19.15 6.82
CA ALA A 193 -2.36 20.48 6.34
C ALA A 193 -1.68 20.41 4.96
N ILE A 194 -1.71 19.25 4.30
CA ILE A 194 -1.11 19.01 2.97
C ILE A 194 -2.22 18.97 1.94
N SER A 195 -2.25 19.97 1.05
CA SER A 195 -3.07 19.98 -0.15
C SER A 195 -2.42 19.11 -1.23
N ILE A 196 -3.22 18.30 -1.92
CA ILE A 196 -2.73 17.38 -2.96
C ILE A 196 -3.19 17.86 -4.32
N LEU A 197 -2.23 18.25 -5.17
CA LEU A 197 -2.49 18.61 -6.56
C LEU A 197 -2.27 17.38 -7.45
N VAL A 198 -3.37 16.70 -7.81
CA VAL A 198 -3.31 15.57 -8.75
C VAL A 198 -3.28 16.10 -10.18
N ILE A 199 -2.07 16.35 -10.68
CA ILE A 199 -1.86 16.78 -12.07
C ILE A 199 -2.07 15.58 -13.01
N PHE A 200 -3.29 15.43 -13.51
CA PHE A 200 -3.61 14.53 -14.62
C PHE A 200 -3.08 15.10 -15.95
N LEU A 201 -1.75 15.05 -16.13
CA LEU A 201 -1.11 15.27 -17.43
C LEU A 201 -1.39 14.06 -18.33
N TYR A 202 -2.57 14.06 -18.96
CA TYR A 202 -2.89 13.21 -20.09
C TYR A 202 -2.05 13.64 -21.31
N LEU A 203 -0.79 13.20 -21.38
CA LEU A 203 -0.15 13.01 -22.67
C LEU A 203 -0.79 11.79 -23.34
N VAL A 204 -1.88 12.04 -24.06
CA VAL A 204 -2.17 11.27 -25.27
C VAL A 204 -1.18 11.77 -26.32
N LEU A 205 -0.37 10.85 -26.85
CA LEU A 205 0.43 11.05 -28.06
C LEU A 205 -0.40 10.65 -29.29
#